data_AF-A0A3C0XHV5-F1
#
_entry.id   AF-A0A3C0XHV5-F1
#
_cell.length_a   1.000
_cell.length_b   1.000
_cell.length_c   1.000
_cell.angle_alpha   90.00
_cell.angle_beta   90.00
_cell.angle_gamma   90.00
#
_symmetry.space_group_name_H-M   'P 1'
#
loop_
_entity.id
_entity.type
_entity.pdbx_description
1 polymer ?
#
loop_
_entity_poly.entity_id
_entity_poly.type
_entity_poly.pdbx_seq_one_letter_code
_entity_poly.pdbx_strand_id
1 'polypeptide(L)'
;MIEPSGPFDRSKRNGPVPLRRETGFQGEIRLDSTGLSRQVAGVAENVERVIFGKHHEVELAIVALLCRGHILVEDVPGTGKTVLAKALARSLGCSFR
;
A
#
# COMPACT_ATOMS: atom_id res chain seq x y z
N MET A 1 27.65 11.46 13.80
CA MET A 1 26.37 12.00 14.29
C MET A 1 25.93 13.03 13.26
N ILE A 2 25.05 12.65 12.32
CA ILE A 2 24.57 13.56 11.28
C ILE A 2 23.23 14.08 11.79
N GLU A 3 23.16 15.36 12.17
CA GLU A 3 21.88 15.99 12.44
C GLU A 3 21.18 16.32 11.12
N PRO A 4 19.90 15.95 10.93
CA PRO A 4 19.16 16.39 9.75
C PRO A 4 18.70 17.83 9.98
N SER A 5 19.43 18.78 9.39
CA SER A 5 19.12 20.21 9.38
C SER A 5 18.04 20.54 8.34
N GLY A 6 16.79 20.60 8.80
CA GLY A 6 15.69 21.23 8.07
C GLY A 6 14.30 20.88 8.63
N PRO A 7 13.33 21.82 8.65
CA PRO A 7 11.96 21.51 9.04
C PRO A 7 11.36 20.46 8.07
N PHE A 8 10.85 19.38 8.65
CA PHE A 8 10.20 18.28 7.93
C PHE A 8 8.93 18.78 7.20
N ASP A 9 9.05 19.00 5.90
CA ASP A 9 8.00 19.55 5.05
C ASP A 9 6.85 18.55 4.86
N ARG A 10 5.73 18.78 5.57
CA ARG A 10 4.52 17.96 5.51
C ARG A 10 3.83 18.01 4.13
N SER A 11 4.09 19.02 3.31
CA SER A 11 3.41 19.23 2.02
C SER A 11 3.78 18.17 0.97
N LYS A 12 4.98 17.58 1.07
CA LYS A 12 5.45 16.52 0.15
C LYS A 12 4.94 15.12 0.48
N ARG A 13 4.23 14.91 1.60
CA ARG A 13 3.69 13.60 2.01
C ARG A 13 2.48 13.13 1.20
N ASN A 14 1.80 14.04 0.49
CA ASN A 14 0.53 13.78 -0.18
C ASN A 14 0.60 13.97 -1.71
N GLY A 15 1.80 14.08 -2.28
CA GLY A 15 1.94 14.04 -3.74
C GLY A 15 1.30 12.77 -4.28
N PRO A 16 0.59 12.81 -5.43
CA PRO A 16 0.08 11.61 -6.03
C PRO A 16 1.27 10.68 -6.31
N VAL A 17 1.31 9.54 -5.61
CA VAL A 17 2.13 8.41 -6.03
C VAL A 17 1.76 8.16 -7.49
N PRO A 18 2.73 8.13 -8.43
CA PRO A 18 2.44 7.88 -9.83
C PRO A 18 1.91 6.46 -9.95
N LEU A 19 0.59 6.32 -9.82
CA LEU A 19 -0.13 5.15 -10.29
C LEU A 19 0.15 5.11 -11.78
N ARG A 20 0.59 3.94 -12.30
CA ARG A 20 0.60 3.74 -13.75
C ARG A 20 -0.78 4.18 -14.25
N ARG A 21 -0.82 5.22 -15.09
CA ARG A 21 -1.96 5.41 -15.97
C ARG A 21 -2.04 4.07 -16.71
N GLU A 22 -3.13 3.34 -16.51
CA GLU A 22 -3.37 2.01 -17.10
C GLU A 22 -2.70 0.82 -16.39
N THR A 23 -3.00 0.63 -15.10
CA THR A 23 -3.43 -0.71 -14.66
C THR A 23 -4.85 -0.59 -14.15
N GLY A 24 -5.78 -0.38 -15.08
CA GLY A 24 -7.07 -1.04 -14.90
C GLY A 24 -6.80 -2.53 -14.76
N PHE A 25 -7.65 -3.24 -14.03
CA PHE A 25 -7.84 -4.68 -14.23
C PHE A 25 -8.15 -4.91 -15.73
N GLN A 26 -7.13 -4.92 -16.58
CA GLN A 26 -7.20 -5.06 -18.03
C GLN A 26 -6.87 -6.52 -18.33
N GLY A 27 -7.90 -7.33 -18.17
CA GLY A 27 -7.90 -8.77 -18.35
C GLY A 27 -9.19 -9.28 -17.73
N GLU A 28 -9.85 -10.23 -18.37
CA GLU A 28 -10.92 -11.00 -17.73
C GLU A 28 -10.46 -11.38 -16.33
N ILE A 29 -11.24 -11.04 -15.30
CA ILE A 29 -10.96 -11.47 -13.93
C ILE A 29 -11.02 -12.99 -13.93
N ARG A 30 -9.85 -13.61 -14.03
CA ARG A 30 -9.72 -15.06 -13.87
C ARG A 30 -9.86 -15.36 -12.39
N LEU A 31 -11.02 -15.90 -12.02
CA LEU A 31 -11.34 -16.40 -10.69
C LEU A 31 -10.73 -17.79 -10.44
N ASP A 32 -9.54 -18.04 -11.01
CA ASP A 32 -8.72 -19.20 -10.70
C ASP A 32 -7.58 -18.78 -9.74
N SER A 33 -6.86 -19.77 -9.22
CA SER A 33 -5.78 -19.53 -8.26
C SER A 33 -4.65 -18.66 -8.84
N THR A 34 -4.36 -18.81 -10.14
CA THR A 34 -3.29 -18.07 -10.82
C THR A 34 -3.65 -16.60 -11.05
N GLY A 35 -4.90 -16.33 -11.45
CA GLY A 35 -5.45 -15.00 -11.65
C GLY A 35 -5.52 -14.24 -10.33
N LEU A 36 -6.03 -14.87 -9.27
CA LEU A 36 -6.07 -14.26 -7.95
C LEU A 36 -4.66 -13.94 -7.43
N SER A 37 -3.73 -14.89 -7.50
CA SER A 37 -2.34 -14.68 -7.07
C SER A 37 -1.68 -13.50 -7.79
N ARG A 38 -1.90 -13.36 -9.10
CA ARG A 38 -1.37 -12.23 -9.89
C ARG A 38 -1.95 -10.89 -9.44
N GLN A 39 -3.25 -10.84 -9.16
CA GLN A 39 -3.90 -9.59 -8.71
C GLN A 39 -3.42 -9.20 -7.31
N VAL A 40 -3.30 -10.16 -6.41
CA VAL A 40 -2.76 -9.95 -5.05
C VAL A 40 -1.31 -9.44 -5.13
N ALA A 41 -0.47 -10.06 -5.96
CA ALA A 41 0.90 -9.60 -6.18
C ALA A 41 0.94 -8.17 -6.74
N GLY A 42 0.07 -7.83 -7.70
CA GLY A 42 -0.02 -6.46 -8.23
C GLY A 42 -0.44 -5.43 -7.20
N VAL A 43 -1.33 -5.78 -6.26
CA VAL A 43 -1.69 -4.91 -5.13
C VAL A 43 -0.48 -4.71 -4.20
N ALA A 44 0.23 -5.77 -3.83
CA ALA A 44 1.42 -5.70 -2.98
C ALA A 44 2.51 -4.81 -3.61
N GLU A 45 2.84 -5.04 -4.88
CA GLU A 45 3.82 -4.24 -5.62
C GLU A 45 3.46 -2.75 -5.64
N ASN A 46 2.18 -2.42 -5.81
CA ASN A 46 1.73 -1.02 -5.81
C ASN A 46 1.89 -0.36 -4.44
N VAL A 47 1.68 -1.10 -3.36
CA VAL A 47 1.84 -0.59 -1.98
C VAL A 47 3.31 -0.42 -1.63
N GLU A 48 4.16 -1.38 -1.99
CA GLU A 48 5.60 -1.38 -1.70
C GLU A 48 6.38 -0.27 -2.41
N ARG A 49 5.86 0.27 -3.51
CA ARG A 49 6.42 1.48 -4.16
C ARG A 49 6.41 2.71 -3.26
N VAL A 50 5.56 2.73 -2.24
CA VAL A 50 5.37 3.87 -1.34
C VAL A 50 5.92 3.58 0.06
N ILE A 51 6.07 2.30 0.40
CA ILE A 51 6.46 1.85 1.74
C ILE A 51 7.67 0.95 1.62
N PHE A 52 8.81 1.50 2.00
CA PHE A 52 10.09 0.81 1.90
C PHE A 52 10.29 -0.16 3.07
N GLY A 53 10.74 -1.38 2.77
CA GLY A 53 11.21 -2.34 3.78
C GLY A 53 10.11 -2.93 4.67
N LYS A 54 8.84 -2.88 4.25
CA LYS A 54 7.67 -3.35 5.02
C LYS A 54 6.88 -4.44 4.30
N HIS A 55 7.58 -5.30 3.56
CA HIS A 55 6.97 -6.37 2.75
C HIS A 55 6.02 -7.25 3.57
N HIS A 56 6.49 -7.70 4.74
CA HIS A 56 5.71 -8.58 5.61
C HIS A 56 4.42 -7.91 6.12
N GLU A 57 4.49 -6.64 6.53
CA GLU A 57 3.33 -5.89 6.97
C GLU A 57 2.33 -5.65 5.83
N VAL A 58 2.80 -5.46 4.60
CA VAL A 58 1.96 -5.35 3.40
C VAL A 58 1.25 -6.68 3.12
N GLU A 59 1.95 -7.81 3.19
CA GLU A 59 1.34 -9.14 3.03
C GLU A 59 0.25 -9.39 4.06
N LEU A 60 0.54 -9.18 5.35
CA LEU A 60 -0.45 -9.32 6.42
C LEU A 60 -1.65 -8.39 6.21
N ALA A 61 -1.40 -7.17 5.71
CA ALA A 61 -2.44 -6.21 5.36
C ALA A 61 -3.42 -6.74 4.32
N ILE A 62 -2.89 -7.33 3.26
CA ILE A 62 -3.69 -7.88 2.18
C ILE A 62 -4.42 -9.15 2.65
N VAL A 63 -3.74 -10.02 3.40
CA VAL A 63 -4.33 -11.25 3.96
C VAL A 63 -5.54 -10.92 4.85
N ALA A 64 -5.39 -10.02 5.82
CA ALA A 64 -6.52 -9.71 6.68
C ALA A 64 -7.69 -9.10 5.89
N LEU A 65 -7.42 -8.23 4.92
CA LEU A 65 -8.46 -7.66 4.08
C LEU A 65 -9.22 -8.74 3.29
N LEU A 66 -8.51 -9.67 2.65
CA LEU A 66 -9.12 -10.78 1.90
C LEU A 66 -9.95 -11.69 2.81
N CYS A 67 -9.52 -11.88 4.05
CA CYS A 67 -10.24 -12.63 5.07
C CYS A 67 -11.35 -11.84 5.78
N ARG A 68 -11.60 -10.57 5.39
CA ARG A 68 -12.49 -9.62 6.11
C ARG A 68 -12.13 -9.44 7.59
N GLY A 69 -10.87 -9.61 7.94
CA GLY A 69 -10.30 -9.34 9.24
C GLY A 69 -9.98 -7.86 9.46
N HIS A 70 -9.48 -7.58 10.66
CA HIS A 70 -9.04 -6.25 11.06
C HIS A 70 -7.55 -6.28 11.43
N ILE A 71 -6.89 -5.15 11.26
CA ILE A 71 -5.47 -5.00 11.58
C ILE A 71 -5.28 -3.79 12.47
N LEU A 72 -4.49 -3.99 13.51
CA LEU A 72 -3.94 -2.92 14.31
C LEU A 72 -2.46 -2.75 13.93
N VAL A 73 -2.10 -1.57 13.42
CA VAL A 73 -0.73 -1.25 13.05
C VAL A 73 -0.08 -0.51 14.20
N GLU A 74 0.56 -1.25 15.11
CA GLU A 74 1.34 -0.70 16.22
C GLU A 74 2.80 -0.56 15.82
N ASP A 75 3.33 0.66 15.81
CA ASP A 75 4.75 0.91 15.56
C ASP A 75 5.07 2.37 16.03
N VAL A 76 6.33 2.80 16.03
CA VAL A 76 6.75 4.15 16.45
C VAL A 76 6.26 5.24 15.47
N PRO A 77 6.02 6.49 15.92
CA PRO A 77 5.54 7.55 15.04
C PRO A 77 6.51 7.80 13.87
N GLY A 78 5.97 7.92 12.65
CA GLY A 78 6.74 8.19 11.43
C GLY A 78 7.01 6.99 10.50
N THR A 79 6.64 5.77 10.88
CA THR A 79 6.93 4.54 10.09
C THR A 79 5.96 4.22 8.95
N GLY A 80 5.17 5.18 8.50
CA GLY A 80 4.34 5.02 7.32
C GLY A 80 2.99 4.31 7.51
N LYS A 81 2.47 4.14 8.74
CA LYS A 81 1.16 3.50 9.01
C LYS A 81 -0.01 4.12 8.23
N THR A 82 -0.10 5.45 8.21
CA THR A 82 -1.12 6.17 7.43
C THR A 82 -0.87 6.04 5.92
N VAL A 83 0.39 5.94 5.52
CA VAL A 83 0.77 5.74 4.12
C VAL A 83 0.36 4.34 3.67
N LEU A 84 0.53 3.32 4.51
CA LEU A 84 0.03 1.96 4.32
C LEU A 84 -1.46 1.93 4.02
N ALA A 85 -2.26 2.50 4.91
CA ALA A 85 -3.70 2.47 4.75
C ALA A 85 -4.17 3.23 3.48
N LYS A 86 -3.54 4.38 3.17
CA LYS A 86 -3.81 5.13 1.94
C LYS A 86 -3.38 4.38 0.68
N ALA A 87 -2.21 3.75 0.69
CA ALA A 87 -1.67 3.01 -0.45
C ALA A 87 -2.55 1.79 -0.74
N LEU A 88 -2.92 1.02 0.28
CA LEU A 88 -3.85 -0.11 0.15
C LEU A 88 -5.19 0.35 -0.44
N ALA A 89 -5.80 1.39 0.12
CA ALA A 89 -7.07 1.90 -0.39
C ALA A 89 -6.99 2.27 -1.87
N ARG A 90 -5.93 2.98 -2.29
CA ARG A 90 -5.74 3.37 -3.69
C ARG A 90 -5.49 2.17 -4.61
N SER A 91 -4.67 1.21 -4.19
CA SER A 91 -4.38 -0.02 -4.95
C SER A 91 -5.63 -0.88 -5.18
N LEU A 92 -6.61 -0.78 -4.28
CA LEU A 92 -7.86 -1.55 -4.33
C LEU A 92 -9.05 -0.74 -4.87
N GLY A 93 -8.85 0.53 -5.24
CA GLY A 93 -9.94 1.41 -5.66
C GLY A 93 -10.90 1.82 -4.54
N CYS A 94 -10.51 1.64 -3.28
CA CYS A 94 -11.24 2.07 -2.09
C CYS A 94 -10.88 3.52 -1.71
N SER A 95 -11.59 4.05 -0.70
CA SER A 95 -11.30 5.35 -0.11
C SER A 95 -10.76 5.20 1.31
N PHE A 96 -9.80 6.06 1.68
CA PHE A 96 -9.29 6.19 3.05
C PHE A 96 -9.52 7.63 3.51
N ARG A 97 -10.15 7.80 4.68
CA ARG A 97 -10.51 9.10 5.26
C ARG A 97 -9.89 9.26 6.64
#